data_AF-A0A265QAS3-F1
#
_entry.id   AF-A0A265QAS3-F1
#
_cell.length_a   1.000
_cell.length_b   1.000
_cell.length_c   1.000
_cell.angle_alpha   90.00
_cell.angle_beta   90.00
_cell.angle_gamma   90.00
#
_symmetry.space_group_name_H-M   'P 1'
#
loop_
_entity.id
_entity.type
_entity.pdbx_description
1 polymer ?
#
loop_
_entity_poly.entity_id
_entity_poly.type
_entity_poly.pdbx_seq_one_letter_code
_entity_poly.pdbx_strand_id
1 'polypeptide(L)'
;MEHRTERITFRVSPVELRVIEEKAEKANLKVSELVRRATLDKEIVVIEELKDFTKEVRGIGRNINQLTILAHQGKIIYPNIYEIEGKIDDIWQLLNLLIAKTKAKKN
;
A
#
# COMPACT_ATOMS: atom_id res chain seq x y z
N MET A 1 -28.72 -20.65 14.93
CA MET A 1 -27.44 -20.93 14.24
C MET A 1 -27.61 -20.52 12.80
N GLU A 2 -26.69 -19.74 12.25
CA GLU A 2 -26.76 -19.35 10.84
C GLU A 2 -26.34 -20.53 9.95
N HIS A 3 -27.21 -20.90 9.01
CA HIS A 3 -26.95 -21.97 8.05
C HIS A 3 -26.23 -21.39 6.83
N ARG A 4 -25.06 -21.95 6.49
CA ARG A 4 -24.26 -21.54 5.33
C ARG A 4 -24.66 -22.40 4.13
N THR A 5 -25.46 -21.86 3.22
CA THR A 5 -26.10 -22.60 2.11
C THR A 5 -25.40 -22.41 0.76
N GLU A 6 -24.54 -21.40 0.65
CA GLU A 6 -23.91 -20.92 -0.58
C GLU A 6 -22.47 -21.41 -0.67
N ARG A 7 -22.02 -21.71 -1.90
CA ARG A 7 -20.67 -22.24 -2.15
C ARG A 7 -19.93 -21.36 -3.15
N ILE A 8 -18.72 -20.93 -2.76
CA ILE A 8 -17.76 -20.24 -3.62
C ILE A 8 -16.64 -21.21 -3.97
N THR A 9 -16.30 -21.32 -5.26
CA THR A 9 -15.20 -22.15 -5.75
C THR A 9 -14.31 -21.34 -6.68
N PHE A 10 -13.00 -21.42 -6.49
CA PHE A 10 -12.00 -20.81 -7.37
C PHE A 10 -10.83 -21.76 -7.53
N ARG A 11 -10.10 -21.61 -8.64
CA ARG A 11 -8.89 -22.41 -8.91
C ARG A 11 -7.69 -21.76 -8.24
N VAL A 12 -6.81 -22.59 -7.70
CA VAL A 12 -5.52 -22.20 -7.14
C VAL A 12 -4.44 -23.09 -7.74
N SER A 13 -3.24 -22.55 -7.87
CA SER A 13 -2.05 -23.33 -8.17
C SER A 13 -1.67 -24.24 -6.99
N PRO A 14 -0.86 -25.28 -7.20
CA PRO A 14 -0.38 -26.14 -6.12
C PRO A 14 0.41 -25.38 -5.04
N VAL A 15 1.12 -24.31 -5.42
CA VAL A 15 1.89 -23.47 -4.49
C VAL A 15 0.96 -22.65 -3.61
N GLU A 16 -0.06 -22.02 -4.20
CA GLU A 16 -1.07 -21.25 -3.45
C GLU A 16 -1.85 -22.15 -2.48
N LEU A 17 -2.19 -23.37 -2.89
CA LEU A 17 -2.88 -24.34 -2.03
C LEU A 17 -2.05 -24.65 -0.77
N ARG A 18 -0.77 -24.99 -0.92
CA ARG A 18 0.12 -25.25 0.24
C ARG A 18 0.18 -24.06 1.19
N VAL A 19 0.34 -22.85 0.66
CA VAL A 19 0.39 -21.63 1.48
C VAL A 19 -0.91 -21.41 2.26
N ILE A 20 -2.06 -21.70 1.65
CA ILE A 20 -3.36 -21.58 2.31
C ILE A 20 -3.51 -22.63 3.43
N GLU A 21 -3.11 -23.87 3.17
CA GLU A 21 -3.15 -24.98 4.14
C GLU A 21 -2.24 -24.72 5.34
N GLU A 22 -0.99 -24.32 5.11
CA GLU A 22 -0.04 -23.99 6.18
C GLU A 22 -0.56 -22.85 7.06
N LYS A 23 -1.19 -21.83 6.48
CA LYS A 23 -1.79 -20.72 7.23
C LYS A 23 -2.99 -21.20 8.06
N ALA A 24 -3.77 -22.14 7.54
CA ALA A 24 -4.93 -22.68 8.22
C ALA A 24 -4.50 -23.55 9.42
N GLU A 25 -3.47 -24.38 9.22
CA GLU A 25 -2.86 -25.21 10.26
C GLU A 25 -2.25 -24.34 11.38
N LYS A 26 -1.44 -23.34 11.03
CA LYS A 26 -0.86 -22.39 12.01
C LYS A 26 -1.91 -21.63 12.81
N ALA A 27 -3.07 -21.37 12.21
CA ALA A 27 -4.18 -20.70 12.88
C ALA A 27 -5.11 -21.67 13.63
N ASN A 28 -4.90 -22.98 13.53
CA ASN A 28 -5.79 -24.04 14.01
C ASN A 28 -7.24 -23.88 13.50
N LEU A 29 -7.39 -23.55 12.21
CA LEU A 29 -8.66 -23.32 11.55
C LEU A 29 -8.82 -24.25 10.34
N LYS A 30 -10.07 -24.55 9.98
CA LYS A 30 -10.35 -25.12 8.65
C LYS A 30 -10.04 -24.07 7.59
N VAL A 31 -9.55 -24.49 6.43
CA VAL A 31 -9.27 -23.59 5.28
C VAL A 31 -10.46 -22.68 4.98
N SER A 32 -11.68 -23.22 4.95
CA SER A 32 -12.88 -22.42 4.66
C SER A 32 -13.16 -21.35 5.74
N GLU A 33 -12.80 -21.62 6.99
CA GLU A 33 -12.95 -20.68 8.10
C GLU A 33 -11.86 -19.62 8.08
N LEU A 34 -10.60 -20.01 7.82
CA LEU A 34 -9.50 -19.08 7.60
C LEU A 34 -9.84 -18.10 6.47
N VAL A 35 -10.27 -18.62 5.30
CA VAL A 35 -10.59 -17.78 4.13
C VAL A 35 -11.74 -16.84 4.46
N ARG A 36 -12.83 -17.34 5.07
CA ARG A 36 -13.96 -16.49 5.49
C ARG A 36 -13.50 -15.39 6.46
N ARG A 37 -12.77 -15.72 7.52
CA ARG A 37 -12.23 -14.71 8.45
C ARG A 37 -11.32 -13.72 7.72
N ALA A 38 -10.43 -14.21 6.86
CA ALA A 38 -9.53 -13.36 6.09
C ALA A 38 -10.26 -12.42 5.12
N THR A 39 -11.44 -12.80 4.61
CA THR A 39 -12.23 -11.98 3.66
C THR A 39 -13.33 -11.15 4.31
N LEU A 40 -13.88 -11.59 5.45
CA LEU A 40 -14.97 -10.92 6.16
C LEU A 40 -14.46 -10.03 7.29
N ASP A 41 -13.36 -10.39 7.96
CA ASP A 41 -12.79 -9.59 9.06
C ASP A 41 -11.81 -8.52 8.55
N LYS A 42 -11.44 -8.57 7.25
CA LYS A 42 -10.57 -7.56 6.64
C LYS A 42 -11.39 -6.67 5.73
N GLU A 43 -11.49 -5.40 6.11
CA GLU A 43 -11.98 -4.37 5.20
C GLU A 43 -10.99 -4.24 4.04
N ILE A 44 -11.45 -4.48 2.81
CA ILE A 44 -10.68 -4.20 1.61
C ILE A 44 -10.80 -2.69 1.36
N VAL A 45 -9.81 -1.93 1.82
CA VAL A 45 -9.72 -0.49 1.59
C VAL A 45 -8.99 -0.26 0.26
N VAL A 46 -9.75 0.11 -0.77
CA VAL A 46 -9.17 0.62 -2.02
C VAL A 46 -8.85 2.10 -1.80
N ILE A 47 -7.54 2.43 -1.81
CA ILE A 47 -7.05 3.81 -1.67
C ILE A 47 -6.67 4.30 -3.07
N GLU A 48 -7.60 4.94 -3.76
CA GLU A 48 -7.38 5.46 -5.12
C GLU A 48 -6.30 6.57 -5.12
N GLU A 49 -6.21 7.33 -4.04
CA GLU A 49 -5.27 8.45 -3.87
C GLU A 49 -3.80 8.01 -3.77
N LEU A 50 -3.51 6.71 -3.56
CA LEU A 50 -2.13 6.18 -3.54
C LEU A 50 -1.43 6.35 -4.89
N LYS A 51 -2.21 6.36 -5.99
CA LYS A 51 -1.69 6.57 -7.33
C LYS A 51 -1.12 7.99 -7.48
N ASP A 52 -1.81 8.98 -6.94
CA ASP A 52 -1.40 10.38 -6.98
C ASP A 52 -0.22 10.64 -6.04
N PHE A 53 -0.23 10.04 -4.84
CA PHE A 53 0.94 10.03 -3.94
C PHE A 53 2.20 9.49 -4.64
N THR A 54 2.08 8.36 -5.34
CA THR A 54 3.22 7.75 -6.05
C THR A 54 3.72 8.64 -7.20
N LYS A 55 2.82 9.39 -7.84
CA LYS A 55 3.16 10.33 -8.93
C LYS A 55 3.95 11.52 -8.40
N GLU A 56 3.58 12.06 -7.24
CA GLU A 56 4.30 13.17 -6.59
C GLU A 56 5.70 12.77 -6.12
N VAL A 57 5.84 11.60 -5.48
CA VAL A 57 7.15 11.04 -5.09
C VAL A 57 8.08 10.90 -6.30
N ARG A 58 7.55 10.40 -7.43
CA ARG A 58 8.32 10.33 -8.70
C ARG A 58 8.65 11.72 -9.26
N GLY A 59 7.80 12.71 -9.04
CA GLY A 59 8.07 14.11 -9.38
C GLY A 59 9.30 14.64 -8.66
N ILE A 60 9.36 14.44 -7.34
CA ILE A 60 10.51 14.85 -6.52
C ILE A 60 11.79 14.12 -6.95
N GLY A 61 11.74 12.80 -7.15
CA GLY A 61 12.89 12.03 -7.61
C GLY A 61 13.46 12.54 -8.94
N ARG A 62 12.59 12.97 -9.87
CA ARG A 62 13.02 13.61 -11.12
C ARG A 62 13.69 14.96 -10.88
N ASN A 63 13.14 15.81 -10.01
CA ASN A 63 13.71 17.12 -9.69
C ASN A 63 15.09 16.97 -9.01
N ILE A 64 15.23 16.05 -8.06
CA ILE A 64 16.52 15.73 -7.43
C ILE A 64 17.52 15.27 -8.48
N ASN A 65 17.13 14.36 -9.37
CA ASN A 65 18.02 13.85 -10.40
C ASN A 65 18.50 14.96 -11.36
N GLN A 66 17.62 15.90 -11.71
CA GLN A 66 17.99 17.07 -12.52
C GLN A 66 18.99 17.97 -11.80
N LEU A 67 18.76 18.29 -10.52
CA LEU A 67 19.71 19.08 -9.72
C LEU A 67 21.08 18.39 -9.61
N THR A 68 21.11 17.07 -9.40
CA THR A 68 22.35 16.29 -9.37
C THR A 68 23.11 16.35 -10.69
N ILE A 69 22.41 16.22 -11.82
CA ILE A 69 23.03 16.32 -13.15
C ILE A 69 23.60 17.72 -13.37
N LEU A 70 22.85 18.77 -13.06
CA LEU A 70 23.29 20.14 -13.24
C LEU A 70 24.48 20.49 -12.33
N ALA A 71 24.49 19.95 -11.09
CA ALA A 71 25.60 20.10 -10.16
C ALA A 71 26.86 19.36 -10.66
N HIS A 72 26.71 18.12 -11.12
CA HIS A 72 27.82 17.35 -11.69
C HIS A 72 28.39 17.99 -12.96
N GLN A 73 27.56 18.65 -13.77
CA GLN A 73 27.99 19.44 -14.93
C GLN A 73 28.65 20.78 -14.56
N GLY A 74 28.75 21.12 -13.28
CA GLY A 74 29.29 22.40 -12.79
C GLY A 74 28.39 23.61 -13.10
N LYS A 75 27.15 23.38 -13.56
CA LYS A 75 26.21 24.45 -13.94
C LYS A 75 25.56 25.11 -12.71
N ILE A 76 25.51 24.40 -11.59
CA ILE A 76 25.08 24.91 -10.29
C ILE A 76 26.02 24.40 -9.20
N ILE A 77 26.40 25.28 -8.29
CA ILE A 77 27.30 24.96 -7.17
C ILE A 77 26.49 24.80 -5.88
N TYR A 78 25.41 25.59 -5.75
CA TYR A 78 24.46 25.54 -4.63
C TYR A 78 23.04 25.33 -5.17
N PRO A 79 22.57 24.08 -5.26
CA PRO A 79 21.20 23.80 -5.66
C PRO A 79 20.21 24.34 -4.62
N ASN A 80 19.21 25.10 -5.06
CA ASN A 80 18.12 25.55 -4.19
C ASN A 80 17.18 24.38 -3.92
N ILE A 81 17.14 23.91 -2.67
CA ILE A 81 16.36 22.75 -2.23
C ILE A 81 15.04 23.11 -1.54
N TYR A 82 14.75 24.40 -1.30
CA TYR A 82 13.54 24.83 -0.58
C TYR A 82 12.25 24.33 -1.22
N GLU A 83 12.19 24.29 -2.56
CA GLU A 83 11.02 23.76 -3.28
C GLU A 83 10.86 22.24 -3.10
N ILE A 84 11.96 21.52 -2.89
CA ILE A 84 11.95 20.08 -2.62
C ILE A 84 11.50 19.83 -1.18
N GLU A 85 12.00 20.60 -0.22
CA GLU A 85 11.58 20.53 1.18
C GLU A 85 10.07 20.77 1.31
N GLY A 86 9.53 21.80 0.65
CA GLY A 86 8.08 22.05 0.64
C GLY A 86 7.26 20.89 0.07
N LYS A 87 7.70 20.28 -1.04
CA LYS A 87 7.01 19.11 -1.61
C LYS A 87 7.13 17.86 -0.74
N ILE A 88 8.19 17.72 0.03
CA ILE A 88 8.33 16.64 1.02
C ILE A 88 7.33 16.83 2.15
N ASP A 89 7.15 18.06 2.62
CA ASP A 89 6.13 18.39 3.64
C ASP A 89 4.71 18.13 3.14
N ASP A 90 4.40 18.47 1.88
CA ASP A 90 3.10 18.17 1.26
C ASP A 90 2.83 16.66 1.21
N ILE A 91 3.83 15.87 0.80
CA ILE A 91 3.75 14.39 0.79
C ILE A 91 3.56 13.85 2.21
N TRP A 92 4.22 14.43 3.20
CA TRP A 92 4.08 14.04 4.60
C TRP A 92 2.66 14.31 5.12
N GLN A 93 2.06 15.45 4.76
CA GLN A 93 0.67 15.74 5.09
C GLN A 93 -0.30 14.77 4.41
N LEU A 94 -0.12 14.48 3.12
CA LEU A 94 -0.94 13.51 2.39
C LEU A 94 -0.84 12.10 3.00
N LEU A 95 0.36 11.67 3.40
CA LEU A 95 0.57 10.40 4.07
C LEU A 95 -0.17 10.34 5.42
N ASN A 96 -0.09 11.40 6.22
CA ASN A 96 -0.80 11.49 7.50
C ASN A 96 -2.33 11.44 7.32
N LEU A 97 -2.85 12.09 6.28
CA LEU A 97 -4.28 12.01 5.93
C LEU A 97 -4.71 10.60 5.52
N LEU A 98 -3.89 9.90 4.74
CA LEU A 98 -4.13 8.49 4.37
C LEU A 98 -4.12 7.57 5.60
N ILE A 99 -3.16 7.75 6.50
CA ILE A 99 -3.07 6.99 7.75
C ILE A 99 -4.27 7.31 8.68
N ALA A 100 -4.72 8.56 8.73
CA ALA A 100 -5.89 8.94 9.51
C ALA A 100 -7.18 8.33 8.95
N LYS A 101 -7.39 8.36 7.62
CA LYS A 101 -8.55 7.73 6.97
C LYS A 101 -8.60 6.22 7.18
N THR A 102 -7.45 5.54 7.10
CA THR A 102 -7.35 4.10 7.35
C THR A 102 -7.58 3.73 8.82
N LYS A 103 -7.29 4.63 9.78
CA LYS A 103 -7.61 4.44 11.20
C LYS A 103 -9.06 4.79 11.54
N ALA A 104 -9.64 5.83 10.92
CA ALA A 104 -11.00 6.29 11.19
C ALA A 104 -12.08 5.29 10.73
N LYS A 105 -11.80 4.53 9.66
CA LYS A 105 -12.66 3.43 9.18
C LYS A 105 -12.64 2.17 10.07
N LYS A 106 -11.72 2.12 11.03
CA LYS A 106 -11.55 1.03 12.00
C LYS A 106 -12.50 1.14 13.20
N ASN A 107 -13.27 2.23 13.31
CA ASN A 107 -14.21 2.53 14.40
C ASN A 107 -15.66 2.40 13.94
#